data_AF-A0AAD6F569-F1
#
_entry.id   AF-A0AAD6F569-F1
#
_cell.length_a   1.000
_cell.length_b   1.000
_cell.length_c   1.000
_cell.angle_alpha   90.00
_cell.angle_beta   90.00
_cell.angle_gamma   90.00
#
_symmetry.space_group_name_H-M   'P 1'
#
loop_
_entity.id
_entity.type
_entity.pdbx_description
1 polymer ?
#
loop_
_entity_poly.entity_id
_entity_poly.type
_entity_poly.pdbx_seq_one_letter_code
_entity_poly.pdbx_strand_id
1 'polypeptide(L)'
;MRRIRANAIAILTVAWILGTFYYLWQDNKPQSSPSSVTRGRGHGGPKGGVPGRLEMHRDDRTIPLIVTQPPRTEQSQLLGGFDEKAYLSAKQLKPGEDPYRDHAFNLQESDRLGSERSIRDTRHYRCASLKYDSDLPSTSIIITFHNEARSTLLRTIKSVLIRSPYSLIQEIILIDDFSDDPEDCQLLAQIPKVRCLRNERREGLIRSRVKGANSATALILTFLDSHCEVNTDWLQPMIQRVKE
;
A
#
# COMPACT_ATOMS: atom_id res chain seq x y z
N MET A 1 -39.53 37.96 36.35
CA MET A 1 -38.25 37.32 35.97
C MET A 1 -38.37 36.17 34.95
N ARG A 2 -39.38 35.29 34.99
CA ARG A 2 -39.49 34.15 34.04
C ARG A 2 -39.76 34.55 32.57
N ARG A 3 -40.59 35.57 32.32
CA ARG A 3 -40.90 36.06 30.94
C ARG A 3 -39.70 36.69 30.23
N ILE A 4 -38.83 37.40 30.96
CA ILE A 4 -37.63 38.04 30.40
C ILE A 4 -36.62 36.99 29.94
N ARG A 5 -36.48 35.88 30.68
CA ARG A 5 -35.60 34.76 30.32
C ARG A 5 -36.10 33.99 29.09
N ALA A 6 -37.41 33.80 28.96
CA ALA A 6 -38.00 33.17 27.77
C ALA A 6 -37.80 34.04 26.51
N ASN A 7 -37.97 35.36 26.62
CA ASN A 7 -37.75 36.27 25.50
C ASN A 7 -36.28 36.32 25.08
N ALA A 8 -35.33 36.27 26.03
CA ALA A 8 -33.90 36.23 25.72
C ALA A 8 -33.49 34.95 24.97
N ILE A 9 -34.03 33.79 25.36
CA ILE A 9 -33.78 32.52 24.67
C ILE A 9 -34.36 32.55 23.26
N ALA A 10 -35.60 33.05 23.09
CA ALA A 10 -36.21 33.18 21.77
C ALA A 10 -35.38 34.08 20.83
N ILE A 11 -34.90 35.22 21.31
CA ILE A 11 -34.06 36.14 20.52
C ILE A 11 -32.74 35.47 20.13
N LEU A 12 -32.08 34.75 21.04
CA LEU A 12 -30.83 34.06 20.75
C LEU A 12 -31.03 32.93 19.73
N THR A 13 -32.13 32.19 19.80
CA THR A 13 -32.44 31.14 18.82
C THR A 13 -32.71 31.71 17.43
N VAL A 14 -33.44 32.83 17.33
CA VAL A 14 -33.71 33.50 16.05
C VAL A 14 -32.41 34.08 15.47
N ALA A 15 -31.56 34.69 16.29
CA ALA A 15 -30.26 35.19 15.85
C ALA A 15 -29.35 34.08 15.33
N TRP A 16 -29.34 32.90 15.98
CA TRP A 16 -28.56 31.74 15.56
C TRP A 16 -29.07 31.14 14.24
N ILE A 17 -30.40 31.05 14.07
CA ILE A 17 -31.00 30.58 12.81
C ILE A 17 -30.71 31.56 11.66
N LEU A 18 -30.84 32.87 11.89
CA LEU A 18 -30.52 33.87 10.88
C LEU A 18 -29.02 33.89 10.53
N GLY A 19 -28.14 33.69 11.52
CA GLY A 19 -26.69 33.59 11.30
C GLY A 19 -26.30 32.36 10.49
N THR A 20 -26.89 31.20 10.78
CA THR A 20 -26.65 29.97 10.00
C THR A 20 -27.20 30.08 8.59
N PHE A 21 -28.37 30.70 8.40
CA PHE A 21 -28.93 30.93 7.07
C PHE A 21 -28.11 31.94 6.26
N TYR A 22 -27.62 33.01 6.90
CA TYR A 22 -26.72 33.98 6.27
C TYR A 22 -25.40 33.34 5.86
N TYR A 23 -24.80 32.51 6.73
CA TYR A 23 -23.57 31.79 6.43
C TYR A 23 -23.74 30.83 5.25
N LEU A 24 -24.81 30.04 5.25
CA LEU A 24 -25.15 29.12 4.15
C LEU A 24 -25.50 29.86 2.85
N TRP A 25 -26.10 31.05 2.94
CA TRP A 25 -26.40 31.88 1.77
C TRP A 25 -25.14 32.55 1.20
N GLN A 26 -24.19 32.96 2.05
CA GLN A 26 -22.94 33.58 1.61
C GLN A 26 -22.03 32.58 0.87
N ASP A 27 -22.02 31.33 1.33
CA ASP A 27 -21.26 30.23 0.71
C ASP A 27 -21.86 29.79 -0.65
N ASN A 28 -23.13 30.11 -0.89
CA ASN A 28 -23.84 29.80 -2.13
C ASN A 28 -23.83 30.92 -3.18
N LYS A 29 -23.13 32.04 -2.92
CA LYS A 29 -22.95 33.06 -3.96
C LYS A 29 -21.80 32.65 -4.89
N PRO A 30 -22.05 32.42 -6.20
CA PRO A 30 -20.97 32.26 -7.15
C PRO A 30 -20.14 33.55 -7.19
N GLN A 31 -18.83 33.44 -6.94
CA GLN A 31 -17.92 34.56 -7.08
C GLN A 31 -17.86 34.99 -8.54
N SER A 32 -18.42 36.16 -8.85
CA SER A 32 -18.23 36.84 -10.13
C SER A 32 -16.89 37.56 -10.13
N SER A 33 -15.87 36.97 -10.75
CA SER A 33 -14.61 37.66 -11.05
C SER A 33 -14.72 38.43 -12.37
N PRO A 34 -14.19 39.66 -12.47
CA PRO A 34 -14.36 40.50 -13.65
C PRO A 34 -13.48 40.02 -14.82
N SER A 35 -14.08 40.01 -16.02
CA SER A 35 -13.44 39.66 -17.28
C SER A 35 -12.46 40.75 -17.74
N SER A 36 -11.16 40.45 -17.75
CA SER A 36 -10.16 41.24 -18.46
C SER A 36 -10.14 40.85 -19.94
N VAL A 37 -10.50 41.81 -20.78
CA VAL A 37 -10.47 41.81 -22.24
C VAL A 37 -9.04 41.68 -22.76
N THR A 38 -8.77 40.73 -23.66
CA THR A 38 -7.67 40.88 -24.63
C THR A 38 -7.99 40.22 -25.98
N ARG A 39 -7.91 41.07 -27.00
CA ARG A 39 -8.07 40.88 -28.46
C ARG A 39 -7.38 39.64 -29.02
N GLY A 40 -8.09 38.94 -29.91
CA GLY A 40 -7.52 37.97 -30.84
C GLY A 40 -6.81 38.62 -32.02
N ARG A 41 -5.76 37.94 -32.50
CA ARG A 41 -5.25 38.02 -33.88
C ARG A 41 -4.56 36.69 -34.19
N GLY A 42 -5.03 36.00 -35.23
CA GLY A 42 -4.53 34.69 -35.64
C GLY A 42 -3.38 34.75 -36.64
N HIS A 43 -2.65 33.63 -36.76
CA HIS A 43 -2.13 33.12 -38.04
C HIS A 43 -1.52 31.70 -37.90
N GLY A 44 -2.06 30.74 -38.67
CA GLY A 44 -1.37 29.80 -39.57
C GLY A 44 -0.26 28.83 -39.11
N GLY A 45 -0.65 27.59 -38.75
CA GLY A 45 -0.04 26.26 -39.08
C GLY A 45 1.40 25.87 -38.64
N PRO A 46 1.85 24.60 -38.79
CA PRO A 46 1.15 23.31 -38.65
C PRO A 46 1.83 22.31 -37.65
N LYS A 47 1.01 21.35 -37.18
CA LYS A 47 1.29 19.97 -36.70
C LYS A 47 2.63 19.62 -36.02
N GLY A 48 2.53 19.35 -34.72
CA GLY A 48 3.42 18.45 -33.96
C GLY A 48 2.67 17.93 -32.73
N GLY A 49 2.31 16.64 -32.72
CA GLY A 49 1.54 16.03 -31.64
C GLY A 49 2.40 15.74 -30.40
N VAL A 50 1.93 16.21 -29.24
CA VAL A 50 2.39 15.80 -27.91
C VAL A 50 1.14 15.48 -27.08
N PRO A 51 1.10 14.36 -26.33
CA PRO A 51 -0.13 13.83 -25.79
C PRO A 51 -0.59 14.57 -24.52
N GLY A 52 -1.90 14.88 -24.48
CA GLY A 52 -2.73 14.76 -23.28
C GLY A 52 -2.48 15.73 -22.13
N ARG A 53 -2.74 17.03 -22.33
CA ARG A 53 -3.10 17.92 -21.22
C ARG A 53 -4.54 17.56 -20.81
N LEU A 54 -4.70 16.84 -19.70
CA LEU A 54 -6.01 16.59 -19.10
C LEU A 54 -6.61 17.93 -18.64
N GLU A 55 -7.66 18.39 -19.33
CA GLU A 55 -8.53 19.42 -18.80
C GLU A 55 -9.23 18.86 -17.57
N MET A 56 -8.97 19.48 -16.41
CA MET A 56 -9.58 19.10 -15.15
C MET A 56 -11.00 19.66 -15.11
N HIS A 57 -11.95 18.89 -15.63
CA HIS A 57 -13.37 19.13 -15.44
C HIS A 57 -13.69 18.92 -13.97
N ARG A 58 -14.05 20.01 -13.30
CA ARG A 58 -14.23 20.09 -11.84
C ARG A 58 -15.65 19.67 -11.46
N ASP A 59 -16.01 18.44 -11.80
CA ASP A 59 -17.27 17.82 -11.40
C ASP A 59 -17.00 16.40 -10.90
N ASP A 60 -16.63 16.31 -9.61
CA ASP A 60 -17.15 15.35 -8.62
C ASP A 60 -16.30 15.45 -7.34
N ARG A 61 -16.91 15.45 -6.16
CA ARG A 61 -16.22 15.47 -4.85
C ARG A 61 -15.72 14.07 -4.46
N THR A 62 -15.44 13.20 -5.42
CA THR A 62 -14.78 11.92 -5.20
C THR A 62 -13.30 12.09 -5.53
N ILE A 63 -12.44 12.01 -4.51
CA ILE A 63 -11.00 11.85 -4.75
C ILE A 63 -10.87 10.58 -5.60
N PRO A 64 -10.26 10.62 -6.80
CA PRO A 64 -10.09 9.44 -7.61
C PRO A 64 -9.36 8.38 -6.77
N LEU A 65 -9.97 7.19 -6.68
CA LEU A 65 -9.36 6.03 -6.04
C LEU A 65 -8.12 5.66 -6.84
N ILE A 66 -6.97 6.19 -6.43
CA ILE A 66 -5.68 5.80 -7.01
C ILE A 66 -5.44 4.37 -6.54
N VAL A 67 -5.45 3.46 -7.51
CA VAL A 67 -5.13 2.06 -7.30
C VAL A 67 -3.64 1.90 -7.57
N THR A 68 -2.91 1.32 -6.62
CA THR A 68 -1.50 1.00 -6.87
C THR A 68 -1.44 -0.17 -7.84
N GLN A 69 -1.08 0.13 -9.08
CA GLN A 69 -0.86 -0.89 -10.09
C GLN A 69 0.61 -1.35 -10.03
N PRO A 70 0.87 -2.65 -10.20
CA PRO A 70 2.22 -3.10 -10.44
C PRO A 70 2.76 -2.47 -11.74
N PRO A 71 4.03 -2.03 -11.80
CA PRO A 71 4.63 -1.56 -13.05
C PRO A 71 4.62 -2.68 -14.09
N ARG A 72 4.09 -2.37 -15.29
CA ARG A 72 3.64 -3.35 -16.30
C ARG A 72 4.77 -4.04 -17.09
N THR A 73 6.04 -3.70 -16.87
CA THR A 73 7.11 -3.99 -17.86
C THR A 73 8.30 -4.82 -17.35
N GLU A 74 8.37 -5.18 -16.06
CA GLU A 74 9.50 -5.98 -15.51
C GLU A 74 9.06 -7.21 -14.68
N GLN A 75 7.77 -7.55 -14.70
CA GLN A 75 7.21 -8.59 -13.81
C GLN A 75 7.73 -10.01 -14.11
N SER A 76 7.96 -10.35 -15.38
CA SER A 76 8.40 -11.71 -15.74
C SER A 76 9.85 -12.02 -15.34
N GLN A 77 10.66 -11.00 -15.02
CA GLN A 77 12.04 -11.17 -14.57
C GLN A 77 12.16 -11.26 -13.04
N LEU A 78 11.21 -10.68 -12.30
CA LEU A 78 11.27 -10.59 -10.83
C LEU A 78 10.99 -11.91 -10.10
N LEU A 79 10.35 -12.88 -10.73
CA LEU A 79 9.97 -14.17 -10.11
C LEU A 79 10.86 -15.33 -10.55
N GLY A 80 11.76 -15.13 -11.51
CA GLY A 80 12.61 -16.20 -12.03
C GLY A 80 11.81 -17.41 -12.52
N GLY A 81 12.24 -18.61 -12.14
CA GLY A 81 11.59 -19.88 -12.49
C GLY A 81 10.57 -20.40 -11.47
N PHE A 82 10.13 -19.58 -10.52
CA PHE A 82 9.20 -20.00 -9.47
C PHE A 82 7.80 -20.34 -10.03
N ASP A 83 7.34 -21.58 -9.84
CA ASP A 83 5.99 -22.00 -10.22
C ASP A 83 4.98 -21.67 -9.12
N GLU A 84 4.41 -20.47 -9.23
CA GLU A 84 3.37 -19.99 -8.31
C GLU A 84 2.12 -20.88 -8.29
N LYS A 85 1.71 -21.41 -9.43
CA LYS A 85 0.49 -22.22 -9.50
C LYS A 85 0.68 -23.54 -8.78
N ALA A 86 1.82 -24.19 -8.98
CA ALA A 86 2.18 -25.40 -8.25
C ALA A 86 2.28 -25.13 -6.75
N TYR A 87 2.92 -24.03 -6.36
CA TYR A 87 3.08 -23.65 -4.97
C TYR A 87 1.74 -23.46 -4.26
N LEU A 88 0.81 -22.70 -4.83
CA LEU A 88 -0.51 -22.43 -4.24
C LEU A 88 -1.42 -23.66 -4.28
N SER A 89 -1.45 -24.41 -5.39
CA SER A 89 -2.37 -25.55 -5.54
C SER A 89 -2.09 -26.70 -4.58
N ALA A 90 -0.85 -26.85 -4.11
CA ALA A 90 -0.46 -27.91 -3.19
C ALA A 90 -1.09 -27.82 -1.78
N LYS A 91 -1.62 -26.66 -1.37
CA LYS A 91 -2.26 -26.46 -0.06
C LYS A 91 -3.64 -25.80 -0.12
N GLN A 92 -4.39 -26.05 -1.21
CA GLN A 92 -5.75 -25.52 -1.31
C GLN A 92 -6.71 -26.19 -0.32
N LEU A 93 -7.59 -25.38 0.23
CA LEU A 93 -8.71 -25.82 1.06
C LEU A 93 -9.60 -26.81 0.29
N LYS A 94 -9.93 -27.95 0.89
CA LYS A 94 -10.82 -28.93 0.25
C LYS A 94 -12.28 -28.51 0.40
N PRO A 95 -13.17 -28.90 -0.54
CA PRO A 95 -14.59 -28.62 -0.41
C PRO A 95 -15.17 -29.13 0.92
N GLY A 96 -15.81 -28.24 1.69
CA GLY A 96 -16.44 -28.57 2.97
C GLY A 96 -15.55 -28.40 4.20
N GLU A 97 -14.25 -28.09 4.05
CA GLU A 97 -13.39 -27.72 5.18
C GLU A 97 -13.69 -26.30 5.67
N ASP A 98 -13.47 -26.07 6.98
CA ASP A 98 -13.60 -24.75 7.59
C ASP A 98 -12.42 -23.85 7.19
N PRO A 99 -12.65 -22.72 6.47
CA PRO A 99 -11.58 -21.84 6.00
C PRO A 99 -10.82 -21.11 7.11
N TYR A 100 -11.30 -21.11 8.36
CA TYR A 100 -10.66 -20.42 9.48
C TYR A 100 -9.84 -21.33 10.40
N ARG A 101 -9.99 -22.66 10.27
CA ARG A 101 -9.48 -23.65 11.22
C ARG A 101 -7.99 -23.49 11.52
N ASP A 102 -7.19 -23.29 10.47
CA ASP A 102 -5.73 -23.40 10.56
C ASP A 102 -5.04 -22.03 10.73
N HIS A 103 -5.68 -20.91 10.34
CA HIS A 103 -5.03 -19.59 10.26
C HIS A 103 -5.79 -18.42 10.91
N ALA A 104 -6.99 -18.66 11.49
CA ALA A 104 -7.83 -17.63 12.12
C ALA A 104 -8.22 -16.44 11.21
N PHE A 105 -8.04 -16.57 9.88
CA PHE A 105 -8.59 -15.71 8.84
C PHE A 105 -9.19 -16.58 7.74
N ASN A 106 -9.92 -15.98 6.81
CA ASN A 106 -10.56 -16.72 5.73
C ASN A 106 -9.56 -17.13 4.66
N LEU A 107 -9.07 -18.37 4.73
CA LEU A 107 -8.12 -18.91 3.74
C LEU A 107 -8.72 -18.94 2.33
N GLN A 108 -9.98 -19.35 2.21
CA GLN A 108 -10.66 -19.46 0.91
C GLN A 108 -10.70 -18.13 0.17
N GLU A 109 -10.99 -17.02 0.87
CA GLU A 109 -10.96 -15.70 0.25
C GLU A 109 -9.53 -15.26 -0.06
N SER A 110 -8.56 -15.53 0.80
CA SER A 110 -7.14 -15.23 0.52
C SER A 110 -6.64 -15.93 -0.74
N ASP A 111 -7.03 -17.19 -0.95
CA ASP A 111 -6.60 -18.00 -2.10
C ASP A 111 -7.27 -17.56 -3.42
N ARG A 112 -8.46 -16.95 -3.35
CA ARG A 112 -9.12 -16.34 -4.52
C ARG A 112 -8.44 -15.04 -4.96
N LEU A 113 -7.71 -14.39 -4.06
CA LEU A 113 -6.98 -13.17 -4.38
C LEU A 113 -5.68 -13.50 -5.11
N GLY A 114 -5.43 -12.81 -6.22
CA GLY A 114 -4.14 -12.89 -6.89
C GLY A 114 -3.00 -12.41 -5.99
N SER A 115 -1.84 -13.07 -6.09
CA SER A 115 -0.63 -12.71 -5.33
C SER A 115 -0.09 -11.30 -5.66
N GLU A 116 -0.49 -10.75 -6.81
CA GLU A 116 -0.15 -9.39 -7.28
C GLU A 116 -1.35 -8.44 -7.31
N ARG A 117 -2.40 -8.75 -6.55
CA ARG A 117 -3.62 -7.93 -6.56
C ARG A 117 -3.29 -6.46 -6.34
N SER A 118 -4.00 -5.59 -7.04
CA SER A 118 -3.91 -4.16 -6.79
C SER A 118 -4.60 -3.82 -5.46
N ILE A 119 -4.04 -2.83 -4.75
CA ILE A 119 -4.61 -2.31 -3.52
C ILE A 119 -4.84 -0.81 -3.66
N ARG A 120 -5.73 -0.29 -2.81
CA ARG A 120 -6.02 1.15 -2.77
C ARG A 120 -4.81 1.91 -2.22
N ASP A 121 -4.45 3.02 -2.85
CA ASP A 121 -3.56 4.00 -2.23
C ASP A 121 -4.29 4.67 -1.07
N THR A 122 -3.82 4.39 0.15
CA THR A 122 -4.37 4.92 1.39
C THR A 122 -3.58 6.11 1.93
N ARG A 123 -2.57 6.57 1.20
CA ARG A 123 -1.72 7.69 1.63
C ARG A 123 -2.46 9.02 1.51
N HIS A 124 -2.00 10.00 2.28
CA HIS A 124 -2.46 11.38 2.12
C HIS A 124 -1.98 11.94 0.78
N TYR A 125 -2.80 12.75 0.11
CA TYR A 125 -2.51 13.27 -1.25
C TYR A 125 -1.17 14.03 -1.35
N ARG A 126 -0.69 14.61 -0.24
CA ARG A 126 0.62 15.29 -0.18
C ARG A 126 1.81 14.32 -0.27
N CYS A 127 1.66 13.06 0.13
CA CYS A 127 2.73 12.06 0.10
C CYS A 127 3.24 11.81 -1.32
N ALA A 128 2.35 11.86 -2.32
CA ALA A 128 2.70 11.67 -3.72
C ALA A 128 3.63 12.76 -4.29
N SER A 129 3.71 13.91 -3.62
CA SER A 129 4.59 15.04 -4.02
C SER A 129 5.95 15.05 -3.31
N LEU A 130 6.15 14.17 -2.33
CA LEU A 130 7.42 14.08 -1.61
C LEU A 130 8.49 13.46 -2.51
N LYS A 131 9.71 13.99 -2.39
CA LYS A 131 10.90 13.45 -3.03
C LYS A 131 11.85 12.98 -1.95
N TYR A 132 12.48 11.84 -2.20
CA TYR A 132 13.48 11.24 -1.32
C TYR A 132 14.84 11.25 -2.01
N ASP A 133 15.89 11.07 -1.23
CA ASP A 133 17.25 11.03 -1.75
C ASP A 133 17.43 9.91 -2.77
N SER A 134 18.32 10.11 -3.75
CA SER A 134 18.60 9.09 -4.78
C SER A 134 19.56 7.99 -4.30
N ASP A 135 20.34 8.27 -3.26
CA ASP A 135 21.39 7.44 -2.68
C ASP A 135 20.94 6.77 -1.37
N LEU A 136 19.67 6.39 -1.27
CA LEU A 136 19.18 5.66 -0.10
C LEU A 136 19.89 4.30 0.04
N PRO A 137 20.33 3.92 1.26
CA PRO A 137 20.94 2.62 1.50
C PRO A 137 19.92 1.48 1.31
N SER A 138 20.38 0.31 0.89
CA SER A 138 19.55 -0.88 0.80
C SER A 138 19.19 -1.44 2.18
N THR A 139 18.12 -2.25 2.23
CA THR A 139 17.66 -2.94 3.44
C THR A 139 17.54 -4.45 3.23
N SER A 140 17.81 -5.22 4.29
CA SER A 140 17.48 -6.64 4.38
C SER A 140 16.11 -6.75 5.04
N ILE A 141 15.16 -7.35 4.31
CA ILE A 141 13.78 -7.50 4.76
C ILE A 141 13.65 -8.87 5.41
N ILE A 142 13.27 -8.91 6.69
CA ILE A 142 13.18 -10.13 7.49
C ILE A 142 11.70 -10.44 7.74
N ILE A 143 11.27 -11.61 7.28
CA ILE A 143 9.91 -12.12 7.45
C ILE A 143 10.00 -13.44 8.19
N THR A 144 9.45 -13.48 9.39
CA THR A 144 9.42 -14.70 10.20
C THR A 144 8.03 -15.30 10.15
N PHE A 145 7.93 -16.62 10.02
CA PHE A 145 6.62 -17.28 9.94
C PHE A 145 6.66 -18.67 10.56
N HIS A 146 5.47 -19.17 10.90
CA HIS A 146 5.24 -20.54 11.36
C HIS A 146 3.85 -20.97 10.88
N ASN A 147 3.77 -22.02 10.05
CA ASN A 147 2.52 -22.53 9.49
C ASN A 147 1.63 -21.44 8.87
N GLU A 148 2.24 -20.53 8.10
CA GLU A 148 1.52 -19.48 7.39
C GLU A 148 0.83 -20.01 6.13
N ALA A 149 -0.29 -19.42 5.74
CA ALA A 149 -0.91 -19.78 4.47
C ALA A 149 -0.02 -19.41 3.28
N ARG A 150 0.10 -20.31 2.30
CA ARG A 150 0.93 -20.07 1.10
C ARG A 150 0.49 -18.81 0.34
N SER A 151 -0.80 -18.51 0.28
CA SER A 151 -1.32 -17.32 -0.41
C SER A 151 -0.93 -16.01 0.27
N THR A 152 -1.00 -15.92 1.60
CA THR A 152 -0.60 -14.72 2.37
C THR A 152 0.91 -14.52 2.35
N LEU A 153 1.69 -15.59 2.56
CA LEU A 153 3.16 -15.52 2.55
C LEU A 153 3.69 -15.06 1.18
N LEU A 154 3.22 -15.68 0.09
CA LEU A 154 3.62 -15.30 -1.25
C LEU A 154 3.22 -13.86 -1.57
N ARG A 155 2.00 -13.45 -1.21
CA ARG A 155 1.49 -12.10 -1.47
C ARG A 155 2.30 -11.04 -0.71
N THR A 156 2.77 -11.34 0.50
CA THR A 156 3.71 -10.47 1.23
C THR A 156 4.98 -10.26 0.45
N ILE A 157 5.65 -11.33 0.03
CA ILE A 157 6.91 -11.28 -0.72
C ILE A 157 6.75 -10.52 -2.03
N LYS A 158 5.70 -10.84 -2.81
CA LYS A 158 5.45 -10.19 -4.10
C LYS A 158 5.10 -8.71 -3.92
N SER A 159 4.32 -8.35 -2.89
CA SER A 159 4.01 -6.94 -2.62
C SER A 159 5.29 -6.11 -2.39
N VAL A 160 6.26 -6.67 -1.66
CA VAL A 160 7.57 -6.05 -1.42
C VAL A 160 8.36 -5.89 -2.72
N LEU A 161 8.49 -6.95 -3.51
CA LEU A 161 9.25 -6.93 -4.77
C LEU A 161 8.66 -5.96 -5.80
N ILE A 162 7.34 -5.87 -5.86
CA ILE A 162 6.62 -5.07 -6.87
C ILE A 162 6.54 -3.59 -6.49
N ARG A 163 6.42 -3.27 -5.20
CA ARG A 163 6.12 -1.90 -4.72
C ARG A 163 7.30 -1.22 -4.03
N SER A 164 8.49 -1.80 -4.13
CA SER A 164 9.73 -1.19 -3.65
C SER A 164 10.71 -1.05 -4.81
N PRO A 165 11.51 0.02 -4.88
CA PRO A 165 12.61 0.10 -5.83
C PRO A 165 13.56 -1.08 -5.66
N TYR A 166 13.82 -1.83 -6.73
CA TYR A 166 14.60 -3.06 -6.66
C TYR A 166 16.00 -2.82 -6.05
N SER A 167 16.64 -1.68 -6.33
CA SER A 167 17.94 -1.30 -5.75
C SER A 167 17.95 -1.19 -4.23
N LEU A 168 16.81 -0.89 -3.59
CA LEU A 168 16.71 -0.77 -2.14
C LEU A 168 16.49 -2.10 -1.43
N ILE A 169 16.10 -3.14 -2.15
CA ILE A 169 15.97 -4.49 -1.59
C ILE A 169 17.33 -5.18 -1.72
N GLN A 170 18.07 -5.32 -0.62
CA GLN A 170 19.29 -6.13 -0.62
C GLN A 170 18.92 -7.61 -0.75
N GLU A 171 18.01 -8.06 0.11
CA GLU A 171 17.56 -9.44 0.23
C GLU A 171 16.26 -9.50 1.04
N ILE A 172 15.49 -10.57 0.85
CA ILE A 172 14.32 -10.94 1.65
C ILE A 172 14.68 -12.25 2.36
N ILE A 173 14.79 -12.23 3.67
CA ILE A 173 15.17 -13.36 4.51
C ILE A 173 13.90 -13.91 5.15
N LEU A 174 13.46 -15.07 4.68
CA LEU A 174 12.38 -15.83 5.27
C LEU A 174 12.94 -16.70 6.40
N ILE A 175 12.46 -16.49 7.62
CA ILE A 175 12.78 -17.35 8.76
C ILE A 175 11.59 -18.26 9.03
N ASP A 176 11.72 -19.52 8.66
CA ASP A 176 10.76 -20.56 8.96
C ASP A 176 11.00 -21.08 10.38
N ASP A 177 10.13 -20.69 11.31
CA ASP A 177 10.18 -21.05 12.71
C ASP A 177 9.54 -22.43 12.96
N PHE A 178 10.11 -23.44 12.31
CA PHE A 178 9.73 -24.85 12.46
C PHE A 178 8.27 -25.14 12.06
N SER A 179 7.88 -24.68 10.87
CA SER A 179 6.60 -25.06 10.24
C SER A 179 6.54 -26.56 9.97
N ASP A 180 5.36 -27.15 9.91
CA ASP A 180 5.18 -28.59 9.69
C ASP A 180 5.69 -29.02 8.30
N ASP A 181 5.52 -28.15 7.31
CA ASP A 181 6.00 -28.35 5.95
C ASP A 181 7.19 -27.42 5.63
N PRO A 182 8.40 -27.96 5.45
CA PRO A 182 9.57 -27.16 5.10
C PRO A 182 9.52 -26.60 3.66
N GLU A 183 8.68 -27.16 2.78
CA GLU A 183 8.57 -26.69 1.39
C GLU A 183 7.94 -25.29 1.30
N ASP A 184 7.16 -24.88 2.30
CA ASP A 184 6.57 -23.54 2.38
C ASP A 184 7.64 -22.44 2.24
N CYS A 185 8.83 -22.69 2.80
CA CYS A 185 9.98 -21.80 2.74
C CYS A 185 10.92 -22.10 1.55
N GLN A 186 11.24 -23.38 1.34
CA GLN A 186 12.27 -23.81 0.39
C GLN A 186 11.91 -23.48 -1.05
N LEU A 187 10.64 -23.66 -1.44
CA LEU A 187 10.18 -23.34 -2.80
C LEU A 187 10.25 -21.84 -3.09
N LEU A 188 10.00 -21.00 -2.10
CA LEU A 188 10.07 -19.54 -2.24
C LEU A 188 11.50 -19.02 -2.45
N ALA A 189 12.53 -19.78 -2.05
CA ALA A 189 13.93 -19.41 -2.29
C ALA A 189 14.32 -19.42 -3.78
N GLN A 190 13.46 -19.93 -4.67
CA GLN A 190 13.63 -19.82 -6.12
C GLN A 190 13.33 -18.41 -6.65
N ILE A 191 12.62 -17.59 -5.86
CA ILE A 191 12.33 -16.20 -6.20
C ILE A 191 13.62 -15.37 -6.00
N PRO A 192 14.03 -14.55 -6.98
CA PRO A 192 15.16 -13.64 -6.84
C PRO A 192 15.12 -12.83 -5.54
N LYS A 193 16.30 -12.68 -4.89
CA LYS A 193 16.52 -12.03 -3.59
C LYS A 193 15.90 -12.72 -2.37
N VAL A 194 15.13 -13.80 -2.53
CA VAL A 194 14.55 -14.52 -1.41
C VAL A 194 15.53 -15.58 -0.90
N ARG A 195 15.79 -15.59 0.40
CA ARG A 195 16.59 -16.60 1.10
C ARG A 195 15.73 -17.24 2.17
N CYS A 196 15.74 -18.57 2.22
CA CYS A 196 15.06 -19.33 3.25
C CYS A 196 16.05 -19.78 4.33
N LEU A 197 15.74 -19.52 5.61
CA LEU A 197 16.44 -20.05 6.77
C LEU A 197 15.44 -20.72 7.71
N ARG A 198 15.58 -22.03 7.89
CA ARG A 198 14.70 -22.81 8.79
C ARG A 198 15.33 -22.98 10.17
N ASN A 199 14.50 -22.95 11.21
CA ASN A 199 14.88 -23.36 12.57
C ASN A 199 14.73 -24.86 12.77
N GLU A 200 15.64 -25.47 13.54
CA GLU A 200 15.61 -26.90 13.85
C GLU A 200 14.52 -27.28 14.85
N ARG A 201 14.00 -26.29 15.58
CA ARG A 201 12.88 -26.39 16.52
C ARG A 201 12.15 -25.06 16.58
N ARG A 202 10.96 -25.04 17.17
CA ARG A 202 10.19 -23.80 17.38
C ARG A 202 10.87 -22.91 18.42
N GLU A 203 11.46 -21.81 17.96
CA GLU A 203 12.21 -20.85 18.79
C GLU A 203 11.35 -19.65 19.20
N GLY A 204 10.29 -19.36 18.45
CA GLY A 204 9.40 -18.22 18.64
C GLY A 204 9.83 -16.97 17.88
N LEU A 205 8.87 -16.05 17.68
CA LEU A 205 9.00 -14.83 16.87
C LEU A 205 10.28 -14.03 17.16
N ILE A 206 10.57 -13.76 18.43
CA ILE A 206 11.68 -12.89 18.84
C ILE A 206 13.02 -13.50 18.42
N ARG A 207 13.25 -14.78 18.75
CA ARG A 207 14.51 -15.46 18.46
C ARG A 207 14.69 -15.68 16.96
N SER A 208 13.60 -15.95 16.25
CA SER A 208 13.59 -16.02 14.78
C SER A 208 13.96 -14.68 14.14
N ARG A 209 13.42 -13.55 14.64
CA ARG A 209 13.81 -12.21 14.15
C ARG A 209 15.28 -11.90 14.42
N VAL A 210 15.80 -12.27 15.59
CA VAL A 210 17.22 -12.12 15.92
C VAL A 210 18.10 -12.97 15.00
N LYS A 211 17.71 -14.22 14.70
CA LYS A 211 18.43 -15.07 13.74
C LYS A 211 18.46 -14.43 12.34
N GLY A 212 17.34 -13.88 11.88
CA GLY A 212 17.27 -13.13 10.63
C GLY A 212 18.19 -11.92 10.62
N ALA A 213 18.17 -11.12 11.68
CA ALA A 213 19.03 -9.95 11.85
C ALA A 213 20.52 -10.32 11.79
N ASN A 214 20.93 -11.39 12.47
CA ASN A 214 22.32 -11.87 12.46
C ASN A 214 22.79 -12.38 11.10
N SER A 215 21.86 -12.78 10.22
CA SER A 215 22.16 -13.28 8.87
C SER A 215 22.08 -12.22 7.77
N ALA A 216 21.58 -11.03 8.11
CA ALA A 216 21.36 -9.93 7.19
C ALA A 216 22.68 -9.25 6.81
N THR A 217 22.75 -8.82 5.55
CA THR A 217 23.96 -8.21 4.95
C THR A 217 23.81 -6.72 4.69
N ALA A 218 22.60 -6.16 4.74
CA ALA A 218 22.37 -4.73 4.57
C ALA A 218 22.62 -3.94 5.85
N LEU A 219 22.78 -2.62 5.70
CA LEU A 219 22.92 -1.68 6.82
C LEU A 219 21.61 -1.45 7.59
N ILE A 220 20.46 -1.58 6.92
CA ILE A 220 19.15 -1.36 7.50
C ILE A 220 18.36 -2.66 7.52
N LEU A 221 17.72 -2.93 8.66
CA LEU A 221 16.82 -4.07 8.84
C LEU A 221 15.37 -3.61 8.75
N THR A 222 14.58 -4.30 7.94
CA THR A 222 13.13 -4.09 7.85
C THR A 222 12.42 -5.37 8.26
N PHE A 223 11.59 -5.32 9.29
CA PHE A 223 10.81 -6.48 9.73
C PHE A 223 9.37 -6.37 9.22
N LEU A 224 8.87 -7.44 8.62
CA LEU A 224 7.46 -7.58 8.24
C LEU A 224 6.90 -8.88 8.80
N ASP A 225 5.60 -8.88 9.07
CA ASP A 225 4.88 -10.12 9.33
C ASP A 225 4.58 -10.84 8.00
N SER A 226 4.27 -12.13 8.08
CA SER A 226 4.12 -13.02 6.93
C SER A 226 2.81 -12.88 6.15
N HIS A 227 1.93 -12.00 6.60
CA HIS A 227 0.60 -11.74 6.02
C HIS A 227 0.36 -10.23 5.86
N CYS A 228 1.34 -9.53 5.28
CA CYS A 228 1.28 -8.10 5.00
C CYS A 228 1.15 -7.83 3.49
N GLU A 229 0.61 -6.67 3.14
CA GLU A 229 0.67 -6.14 1.77
C GLU A 229 1.14 -4.70 1.83
N VAL A 230 2.36 -4.45 1.37
CA VAL A 230 2.93 -3.10 1.40
C VAL A 230 2.28 -2.23 0.32
N ASN A 231 2.17 -0.92 0.57
CA ASN A 231 1.58 0.04 -0.37
C ASN A 231 2.67 0.72 -1.21
N THR A 232 2.27 1.52 -2.20
CA THR A 232 3.23 2.27 -3.03
C THR A 232 4.03 3.28 -2.21
N ASP A 233 5.32 3.44 -2.53
CA ASP A 233 6.31 4.27 -1.82
C ASP A 233 6.31 4.11 -0.29
N TRP A 234 6.05 2.88 0.20
CA TRP A 234 6.10 2.61 1.63
C TRP A 234 7.53 2.68 2.19
N LEU A 235 8.53 2.28 1.38
CA LEU A 235 9.88 1.99 1.86
C LEU A 235 10.78 3.24 1.94
N GLN A 236 10.79 4.05 0.88
CA GLN A 236 11.65 5.23 0.75
C GLN A 236 11.49 6.22 1.93
N PRO A 237 10.26 6.62 2.35
CA PRO A 237 10.10 7.48 3.52
C PRO A 237 10.62 6.87 4.83
N MET A 238 10.56 5.54 4.99
CA MET A 238 11.10 4.89 6.21
C MET A 238 12.62 4.87 6.20
N ILE A 239 13.24 4.51 5.07
CA ILE A 239 14.70 4.47 4.94
C ILE A 239 15.30 5.87 5.05
N GLN A 240 14.68 6.89 4.44
CA GLN A 240 15.12 8.28 4.54
C GLN A 240 15.28 8.70 6.00
N ARG A 241 14.31 8.35 6.85
CA ARG A 241 14.34 8.71 8.29
C ARG A 241 15.40 8.01 9.10
N VAL A 242 15.91 6.87 8.64
CA VAL A 242 17.02 6.14 9.29
C VAL A 242 18.38 6.63 8.79
N LYS A 243 18.43 7.12 7.53
CA LYS A 243 19.63 7.72 6.93
C LYS A 243 19.99 9.07 7.57
N GLU A 244 18.98 9.86 7.92
CA GLU A 244 19.10 11.20 8.56
C GLU A 244 19.60 11.13 10.01
#